data_AF-A2YFK2-F1
#
_entry.id   AF-A2YFK2-F1
#
_cell.length_a   1.000
_cell.length_b   1.000
_cell.length_c   1.000
_cell.angle_alpha   90.00
_cell.angle_beta   90.00
_cell.angle_gamma   90.00
#
_symmetry.space_group_name_H-M   'P 1'
#
loop_
_entity.id
_entity.type
_entity.pdbx_description
1 polymer ?
#
loop_
_entity_poly.entity_id
_entity_poly.type
_entity_poly.pdbx_seq_one_letter_code
_entity_poly.pdbx_strand_id
1 'polypeptide(L)'
;MPYYALFGEVVMDGIVRVEPMGGFNGTATAYYLQCKDCGSLGSVSLIPGKGKALTPDSKNMVMLIHCDGYIPIAFSPAPYWIATKVNGDQHELHFSKDGFEGYGDNDELILTSAKFTVERLKKAEKMSFKWHIKAKDRANHRLSQVVIENNFLCFH
;
A
#
# COMPACT_ATOMS: atom_id res chain seq x y z
N MET A 1 12.40 8.89 -13.56
CA MET A 1 11.25 8.16 -12.99
C MET A 1 11.26 8.20 -11.45
N PRO A 2 10.24 8.81 -10.84
CA PRO A 2 10.09 8.92 -9.38
C PRO A 2 9.64 7.61 -8.73
N TYR A 3 10.11 7.39 -7.51
CA TYR A 3 9.55 6.39 -6.61
C TYR A 3 8.81 7.13 -5.50
N TYR A 4 7.74 6.53 -5.02
CA TYR A 4 6.95 7.02 -3.91
C TYR A 4 6.84 5.93 -2.86
N ALA A 5 6.91 6.31 -1.59
CA ALA A 5 6.65 5.42 -0.47
C ALA A 5 5.27 5.73 0.10
N LEU A 6 4.47 4.71 0.32
CA LEU A 6 3.30 4.79 1.16
C LEU A 6 3.71 4.47 2.59
N PHE A 7 3.54 5.43 3.47
CA PHE A 7 3.70 5.25 4.91
C PHE A 7 2.34 5.08 5.56
N GLY A 8 2.26 4.18 6.54
CA GLY A 8 1.12 4.06 7.43
C GLY A 8 1.54 4.31 8.87
N GLU A 9 0.62 4.89 9.62
CA GLU A 9 0.67 5.12 11.07
C GLU A 9 -0.68 4.68 11.63
N VAL A 10 -0.70 3.98 12.76
CA VAL A 10 -1.93 3.50 13.38
C VAL A 10 -1.91 3.78 14.88
N VAL A 11 -3.07 4.17 15.40
CA VAL A 11 -3.36 4.24 16.82
C VAL A 11 -4.27 3.06 17.14
N MET A 12 -3.84 2.25 18.08
CA MET A 12 -4.49 0.98 18.41
C MET A 12 -4.24 0.59 19.85
N ASP A 13 -5.23 -0.04 20.48
CA ASP A 13 -5.13 -0.62 21.82
C ASP A 13 -5.23 -2.15 21.73
N GLY A 14 -4.41 -2.85 22.49
CA GLY A 14 -4.37 -4.32 22.47
C GLY A 14 -3.89 -4.97 21.16
N ILE A 15 -3.41 -4.21 20.17
CA ILE A 15 -2.90 -4.70 18.87
C ILE A 15 -1.41 -4.43 18.76
N VAL A 16 -0.67 -5.44 18.30
CA VAL A 16 0.80 -5.35 18.15
C VAL A 16 1.24 -5.25 16.70
N ARG A 17 0.38 -5.61 15.75
CA ARG A 17 0.75 -5.69 14.33
C ARG A 17 -0.47 -5.58 13.43
N VAL A 18 -0.36 -4.77 12.37
CA VAL A 18 -1.33 -4.69 11.28
C VAL A 18 -0.61 -4.84 9.94
N GLU A 19 -1.06 -5.77 9.10
CA GLU A 19 -0.44 -5.98 7.78
C GLU A 19 -1.43 -6.50 6.74
N PRO A 20 -1.16 -6.34 5.43
CA PRO A 20 -2.00 -6.92 4.39
C PRO A 20 -2.04 -8.44 4.51
N MET A 21 -3.21 -9.04 4.25
CA MET A 21 -3.32 -10.50 4.14
C MET A 21 -2.40 -11.02 3.03
N GLY A 22 -1.56 -12.01 3.35
CA GLY A 22 -0.50 -12.49 2.45
C GLY A 22 0.84 -11.73 2.55
N GLY A 23 0.90 -10.70 3.39
CA GLY A 23 2.11 -9.93 3.69
C GLY A 23 2.60 -9.07 2.53
N PHE A 24 3.87 -8.65 2.61
CA PHE A 24 4.44 -7.67 1.68
C PHE A 24 5.10 -8.29 0.44
N ASN A 25 5.24 -9.61 0.39
CA ASN A 25 5.98 -10.33 -0.65
C ASN A 25 5.10 -10.81 -1.82
N GLY A 26 3.94 -10.19 -2.02
CA GLY A 26 3.04 -10.51 -3.13
C GLY A 26 3.67 -10.31 -4.51
N THR A 27 2.96 -10.70 -5.55
CA THR A 27 3.42 -10.51 -6.93
C THR A 27 3.48 -9.03 -7.29
N ALA A 28 4.56 -8.63 -7.97
CA ALA A 28 4.67 -7.28 -8.51
C ALA A 28 3.50 -7.01 -9.46
N THR A 29 2.74 -5.96 -9.19
CA THR A 29 1.56 -5.59 -9.98
C THR A 29 1.84 -4.25 -10.65
N ALA A 30 1.59 -4.19 -11.96
CA ALA A 30 1.74 -2.98 -12.76
C ALA A 30 0.42 -2.66 -13.48
N TYR A 31 0.05 -1.38 -13.43
CA TYR A 31 -1.11 -0.82 -14.10
C TYR A 31 -0.62 0.12 -15.19
N TYR A 32 -1.12 -0.07 -16.41
CA TYR A 32 -0.89 0.83 -17.53
C TYR A 32 -2.11 1.71 -17.72
N LEU A 33 -1.92 3.02 -17.64
CA LEU A 33 -2.99 3.99 -17.55
C LEU A 33 -2.88 4.98 -18.70
N GLN A 34 -4.03 5.29 -19.30
CA GLN A 34 -4.16 6.38 -20.25
C GLN A 34 -4.93 7.54 -19.61
N CYS A 35 -4.37 8.74 -19.69
CA CYS A 35 -5.02 9.94 -19.20
C CYS A 35 -6.23 10.25 -20.08
N LYS A 36 -7.40 10.42 -19.46
CA LYS A 36 -8.64 10.71 -20.20
C LYS A 36 -8.61 12.10 -20.86
N ASP A 37 -7.88 13.05 -20.28
CA ASP A 37 -7.89 14.44 -20.74
C ASP A 37 -6.85 14.71 -21.85
N CYS A 38 -5.61 14.22 -21.68
CA CYS A 38 -4.52 14.47 -22.65
C CYS A 38 -4.16 13.26 -23.51
N GLY A 39 -4.74 12.08 -23.25
CA GLY A 39 -4.47 10.85 -24.00
C GLY A 39 -3.12 10.20 -23.71
N SER A 40 -2.29 10.80 -22.85
CA SER A 40 -0.97 10.31 -22.53
C SER A 40 -0.98 8.96 -21.81
N LEU A 41 -0.01 8.11 -22.17
CA LEU A 41 0.22 6.83 -21.53
C LEU A 41 1.22 6.96 -20.39
N GLY A 42 1.03 6.14 -19.35
CA GLY A 42 1.97 5.98 -18.26
C GLY A 42 1.70 4.70 -17.49
N SER A 43 2.43 4.51 -16.40
CA SER A 43 2.30 3.30 -15.58
C SER A 43 2.49 3.56 -14.10
N VAL A 44 1.85 2.71 -13.30
CA VAL A 44 2.00 2.66 -11.84
C VAL A 44 2.29 1.21 -11.46
N SER A 45 3.40 0.96 -10.77
CA SER A 45 3.78 -0.37 -10.32
C SER A 45 3.99 -0.42 -8.81
N LEU A 46 3.38 -1.41 -8.17
CA LEU A 46 3.60 -1.73 -6.76
C LEU A 46 4.80 -2.66 -6.65
N ILE A 47 5.79 -2.26 -5.86
CA ILE A 47 7.04 -3.00 -5.69
C ILE A 47 6.97 -3.84 -4.41
N PRO A 48 6.88 -5.17 -4.52
CA PRO A 48 6.74 -6.05 -3.36
C PRO A 48 8.05 -6.17 -2.58
N GLY A 49 7.93 -6.68 -1.35
CA GLY A 49 9.02 -7.01 -0.44
C GLY A 49 9.72 -5.81 0.17
N LYS A 50 9.14 -4.61 0.03
CA LYS A 50 9.68 -3.36 0.61
C LYS A 50 8.88 -2.87 1.81
N GLY A 51 7.63 -3.30 1.92
CA GLY A 51 6.77 -2.93 3.04
C GLY A 51 7.14 -3.60 4.35
N LYS A 52 6.70 -3.00 5.45
CA LYS A 52 6.75 -3.54 6.81
C LYS A 52 5.38 -3.41 7.45
N ALA A 53 5.08 -4.34 8.36
CA ALA A 53 3.85 -4.30 9.14
C ALA A 53 3.78 -3.01 9.95
N LEU A 54 2.57 -2.49 10.12
CA LEU A 54 2.32 -1.37 11.01
C LEU A 54 2.36 -1.89 12.45
N THR A 55 3.06 -1.18 13.30
CA THR A 55 3.21 -1.47 14.73
C THR A 55 2.83 -0.23 15.53
N PRO A 56 2.44 -0.35 16.81
CA PRO A 56 2.04 0.81 17.61
C PRO A 56 3.13 1.88 17.60
N ASP A 57 2.71 3.15 17.58
CA ASP A 57 3.59 4.33 17.69
C ASP A 57 4.71 4.39 16.65
N SER A 58 4.52 3.76 15.48
CA SER A 58 5.52 3.70 14.43
C SER A 58 4.96 4.12 13.08
N LYS A 59 5.76 4.88 12.34
CA LYS A 59 5.54 5.19 10.94
C LYS A 59 6.33 4.21 10.09
N ASN A 60 5.63 3.29 9.44
CA ASN A 60 6.25 2.25 8.62
C ASN A 60 5.89 2.43 7.15
N MET A 61 6.88 2.23 6.28
CA MET A 61 6.62 2.12 4.84
C MET A 61 5.91 0.79 4.59
N VAL A 62 4.70 0.83 4.05
CA VAL A 62 3.89 -0.35 3.74
C VAL A 62 3.95 -0.75 2.26
N MET A 63 4.28 0.21 1.38
CA MET A 63 4.36 -0.04 -0.05
C MET A 63 5.37 0.90 -0.71
N LEU A 64 6.13 0.38 -1.67
CA LEU A 64 6.93 1.19 -2.59
C LEU A 64 6.24 1.21 -3.96
N ILE A 65 6.09 2.41 -4.52
CA ILE A 65 5.35 2.65 -5.75
C ILE A 65 6.31 3.27 -6.76
N HIS A 66 6.37 2.68 -7.95
CA HIS A 66 7.04 3.25 -9.11
C HIS A 66 5.99 3.89 -10.01
N CYS A 67 6.18 5.16 -10.38
CA CYS A 67 5.27 5.85 -11.28
C CYS A 67 6.01 6.41 -12.49
N ASP A 68 5.37 6.31 -13.65
CA ASP A 68 5.78 6.91 -14.90
C ASP A 68 4.60 7.67 -15.52
N GLY A 69 4.77 8.97 -15.78
CA GLY A 69 3.68 9.85 -16.28
C GLY A 69 2.58 10.22 -15.27
N TYR A 70 2.63 9.67 -14.05
CA TYR A 70 1.63 9.91 -13.00
C TYR A 70 2.25 10.23 -11.63
N ILE A 71 1.50 10.96 -10.81
CA ILE A 71 1.83 11.26 -9.41
C ILE A 71 0.70 10.74 -8.52
N PRO A 72 0.98 9.88 -7.53
CA PRO A 72 -0.02 9.48 -6.54
C PRO A 72 -0.36 10.66 -5.62
N ILE A 73 -1.65 10.90 -5.41
CA ILE A 73 -2.15 11.99 -4.54
C ILE A 73 -2.94 11.50 -3.33
N ALA A 74 -3.46 10.27 -3.38
CA ALA A 74 -4.21 9.69 -2.29
C ALA A 74 -4.02 8.16 -2.28
N PHE A 75 -4.33 7.54 -1.16
CA PHE A 75 -4.32 6.10 -0.99
C PHE A 75 -5.57 5.68 -0.23
N SER A 76 -6.24 4.66 -0.74
CA SER A 76 -7.30 3.96 -0.03
C SER A 76 -6.80 2.55 0.21
N PRO A 77 -6.71 2.08 1.47
CA PRO A 77 -6.38 0.68 1.74
C PRO A 77 -7.44 -0.22 1.13
N ALA A 78 -6.99 -1.30 0.48
CA ALA A 78 -7.88 -2.37 0.09
C ALA A 78 -8.45 -3.07 1.35
N PRO A 79 -9.61 -3.74 1.24
CA PRO A 79 -10.03 -4.70 2.26
C PRO A 79 -8.97 -5.82 2.41
N TYR A 80 -9.08 -6.65 3.45
CA TYR A 80 -8.20 -7.79 3.72
C TYR A 80 -6.85 -7.43 4.37
N TRP A 81 -6.89 -6.71 5.48
CA TRP A 81 -5.73 -6.59 6.38
C TRP A 81 -5.91 -7.51 7.58
N ILE A 82 -4.82 -7.83 8.27
CA ILE A 82 -4.82 -8.66 9.48
C ILE A 82 -4.31 -7.83 10.63
N ALA A 83 -5.11 -7.70 11.70
CA ALA A 83 -4.66 -7.23 13.01
C ALA A 83 -4.27 -8.42 13.88
N THR A 84 -3.06 -8.40 14.43
CA THR A 84 -2.62 -9.34 15.47
C THR A 84 -2.67 -8.65 16.83
N LYS A 85 -3.47 -9.20 17.75
CA LYS A 85 -3.60 -8.76 19.13
C LYS A 85 -2.41 -9.18 19.99
N VAL A 86 -2.26 -8.56 21.16
CA VAL A 86 -1.19 -8.86 22.15
C VAL A 86 -1.21 -10.33 22.61
N ASN A 87 -2.37 -10.97 22.63
CA ASN A 87 -2.54 -12.37 23.00
C ASN A 87 -2.25 -13.34 21.84
N GLY A 88 -1.93 -12.82 20.65
CA GLY A 88 -1.65 -13.59 19.44
C GLY A 88 -2.85 -13.81 18.53
N ASP A 89 -4.06 -13.43 18.95
CA ASP A 89 -5.27 -13.60 18.13
C ASP A 89 -5.20 -12.72 16.87
N GLN A 90 -5.72 -13.24 15.76
CA GLN A 90 -5.73 -12.54 14.49
C GLN A 90 -7.17 -12.28 14.03
N HIS A 91 -7.41 -11.07 13.57
CA HIS A 91 -8.68 -10.66 12.99
C HIS A 91 -8.45 -10.04 11.62
N GLU A 92 -9.33 -10.37 10.68
CA GLU A 92 -9.41 -9.62 9.45
C GLU A 92 -9.90 -8.20 9.74
N LEU A 93 -9.40 -7.26 8.96
CA LEU A 93 -9.71 -5.85 9.04
C LEU A 93 -10.26 -5.35 7.71
N HIS A 94 -11.37 -4.65 7.82
CA HIS A 94 -11.91 -3.79 6.78
C HIS A 94 -11.76 -2.34 7.21
N PHE A 95 -11.08 -1.54 6.40
CA PHE A 95 -10.95 -0.12 6.66
C PHE A 95 -12.22 0.63 6.24
N SER A 96 -12.55 1.68 6.98
CA SER A 96 -13.56 2.67 6.59
C SER A 96 -13.24 3.26 5.22
N LYS A 97 -14.24 3.84 4.55
CA LYS A 97 -14.09 4.38 3.18
C LYS A 97 -13.01 5.47 3.09
N ASP A 98 -12.79 6.21 4.17
CA ASP A 98 -11.76 7.23 4.30
C ASP A 98 -10.43 6.70 4.86
N GLY A 99 -10.39 5.40 5.23
CA GLY A 99 -9.19 4.69 5.64
C GLY A 99 -8.73 4.97 7.06
N PHE A 100 -9.55 5.66 7.87
CA PHE A 100 -9.17 6.09 9.22
C PHE A 100 -9.51 5.06 10.30
N GLU A 101 -10.50 4.19 10.12
CA GLU A 101 -10.93 3.21 11.12
C GLU A 101 -10.83 1.80 10.54
N GLY A 102 -10.62 0.80 11.40
CA GLY A 102 -10.53 -0.61 11.00
C GLY A 102 -11.46 -1.49 11.82
N TYR A 103 -12.27 -2.29 11.13
CA TYR A 103 -13.32 -3.11 11.72
C TYR A 103 -13.10 -4.60 11.48
N GLY A 104 -13.43 -5.42 12.48
CA GLY A 104 -13.45 -6.89 12.36
C GLY A 104 -14.77 -7.44 11.83
N ASP A 105 -14.88 -8.78 11.77
CA ASP A 105 -16.00 -9.51 11.16
C ASP A 105 -17.40 -9.19 11.74
N ASN A 106 -17.48 -8.72 12.99
CA ASN A 106 -18.73 -8.36 13.67
C ASN A 106 -18.94 -6.84 13.79
N ASP A 107 -18.34 -6.06 12.89
CA ASP A 107 -18.31 -4.58 12.95
C ASP A 107 -17.70 -4.04 14.26
N GLU A 108 -16.89 -4.85 14.95
CA GLU A 108 -16.13 -4.42 16.13
C GLU A 108 -15.04 -3.44 15.67
N LEU A 109 -15.00 -2.25 16.27
CA LEU A 109 -13.93 -1.29 16.05
C LEU A 109 -12.64 -1.81 16.67
N ILE A 110 -11.66 -2.14 15.82
CA ILE A 110 -10.37 -2.71 16.21
C ILE A 110 -9.26 -1.65 16.09
N LEU A 111 -9.28 -0.83 15.03
CA LEU A 111 -8.36 0.29 14.84
C LEU A 111 -9.11 1.61 14.94
N THR A 112 -8.74 2.44 15.92
CA THR A 112 -9.37 3.74 16.18
C THR A 112 -8.88 4.84 15.26
N SER A 113 -7.63 4.74 14.79
CA SER A 113 -7.09 5.67 13.81
C SER A 113 -6.02 5.02 12.96
N ALA A 114 -6.10 5.21 11.65
CA ALA A 114 -5.06 4.90 10.70
C ALA A 114 -4.81 6.11 9.80
N LYS A 115 -3.55 6.41 9.53
CA LYS A 115 -3.15 7.51 8.65
C LYS A 115 -2.19 6.99 7.61
N PHE A 116 -2.54 7.22 6.35
CA PHE A 116 -1.71 6.86 5.22
C PHE A 116 -1.21 8.10 4.50
N THR A 117 0.10 8.19 4.27
CA THR A 117 0.72 9.31 3.57
C THR A 117 1.62 8.82 2.45
N VAL A 118 1.50 9.41 1.27
CA VAL A 118 2.37 9.10 0.13
C VAL A 118 3.46 10.17 0.01
N GLU A 119 4.71 9.71 0.00
CA GLU A 119 5.88 10.60 -0.05
C GLU A 119 6.78 10.27 -1.24
N ARG A 120 7.25 11.29 -1.95
CA ARG A 120 8.20 11.11 -3.06
C ARG A 120 9.60 10.85 -2.51
N LEU A 121 10.21 9.73 -2.88
CA LEU A 121 11.55 9.37 -2.44
C LEU A 121 12.65 10.07 -3.24
N LYS A 122 13.65 10.60 -2.53
CA LYS A 122 14.86 11.19 -3.10
C LYS A 122 15.79 10.10 -3.65
N LYS A 123 16.66 10.47 -4.59
CA LYS A 123 17.58 9.52 -5.26
C LYS A 123 18.50 8.78 -4.28
N ALA A 124 18.92 9.40 -3.18
CA ALA A 124 19.76 8.78 -2.16
C ALA A 124 19.04 7.67 -1.37
N GLU A 125 17.76 7.86 -1.04
CA GLU A 125 16.94 6.85 -0.34
C GLU A 125 16.77 5.61 -1.22
N LYS A 126 16.61 5.80 -2.54
CA LYS A 126 16.56 4.68 -3.52
C LYS A 126 17.81 3.79 -3.49
N MET A 127 18.97 4.32 -3.13
CA MET A 127 20.25 3.57 -3.10
C MET A 127 20.44 2.77 -1.82
N SER A 128 19.78 3.16 -0.71
CA SER A 128 19.81 2.41 0.57
C SER A 128 19.03 1.09 0.47
N PHE A 129 17.99 1.03 -0.37
CA PHE A 129 17.26 -0.20 -0.66
C PHE A 129 18.02 -1.05 -1.68
N LYS A 130 18.93 -1.91 -1.23
CA LYS A 130 19.62 -2.89 -2.10
C LYS A 130 18.60 -3.67 -2.94
N TRP A 131 18.80 -3.66 -4.26
CA TRP A 131 17.95 -4.33 -5.24
C TRP A 131 18.44 -5.76 -5.45
N HIS A 132 17.53 -6.75 -5.38
CA HIS A 132 17.69 -8.04 -6.03
C HIS A 132 16.50 -8.24 -6.96
N ILE A 133 16.54 -7.59 -8.13
CA ILE A 133 15.58 -7.90 -9.19
C ILE A 133 16.07 -9.21 -9.83
N LYS A 134 15.43 -10.33 -9.51
CA LYS A 134 15.41 -11.48 -10.43
C LYS A 134 14.29 -11.20 -11.42
N ALA A 135 14.67 -10.82 -12.65
CA ALA A 135 13.71 -10.79 -13.75
C ALA A 135 13.17 -12.21 -13.95
N LYS A 136 11.87 -12.40 -13.79
CA LYS A 136 11.20 -13.59 -14.32
C LYS A 136 9.76 -13.30 -14.73
N ASP A 137 9.61 -13.30 -16.05
CA ASP A 137 8.56 -13.79 -16.90
C ASP A 137 7.07 -13.47 -16.67
N ARG A 138 6.54 -12.97 -17.78
CA ARG A 138 5.17 -12.78 -18.24
C ARG A 138 4.39 -14.11 -18.18
N ALA A 139 3.38 -14.20 -17.30
CA ALA A 139 2.11 -14.94 -17.45
C ALA A 139 1.57 -15.40 -16.08
N ASN A 140 0.48 -14.76 -15.61
CA ASN A 140 -0.79 -15.43 -15.29
C ASN A 140 -1.73 -14.47 -14.54
N HIS A 141 -2.97 -14.40 -15.03
CA HIS A 141 -4.09 -13.71 -14.41
C HIS A 141 -4.59 -14.49 -13.19
N ARG A 142 -4.63 -13.86 -12.01
CA ARG A 142 -5.82 -13.70 -11.14
C ARG A 142 -5.45 -13.19 -9.72
N LEU A 143 -6.05 -12.05 -9.38
CA LEU A 143 -6.44 -11.49 -8.05
C LEU A 143 -5.30 -11.17 -7.05
N SER A 144 -5.25 -10.03 -6.37
CA SER A 144 -6.31 -9.22 -5.78
C SER A 144 -6.07 -7.69 -5.84
N GLN A 145 -7.18 -6.97 -5.77
CA GLN A 145 -7.40 -5.57 -6.16
C GLN A 145 -6.74 -4.54 -5.23
N VAL A 146 -6.01 -3.60 -5.82
CA VAL A 146 -5.99 -2.22 -5.32
C VAL A 146 -7.01 -1.47 -6.17
N VAL A 147 -8.08 -0.97 -5.55
CA VAL A 147 -9.04 -0.10 -6.23
C VAL A 147 -8.36 1.25 -6.42
N ILE A 148 -7.82 1.46 -7.62
CA ILE A 148 -7.23 2.74 -8.05
C ILE A 148 -8.35 3.54 -8.73
N GLU A 149 -9.25 4.11 -7.94
CA GLU A 149 -10.20 5.11 -8.45
C GLU A 149 -9.75 6.50 -7.96
N ASN A 150 -9.52 7.43 -8.90
CA ASN A 150 -9.27 8.88 -8.68
C ASN A 150 -8.03 9.31 -7.87
N ASN A 151 -7.04 8.44 -7.67
CA ASN A 151 -5.92 8.71 -6.75
C ASN A 151 -4.60 9.18 -7.42
N PHE A 152 -4.60 9.49 -8.72
CA PHE A 152 -3.40 9.88 -9.46
C PHE A 152 -3.62 11.12 -10.30
N LEU A 153 -2.66 12.04 -10.29
CA LEU A 153 -2.59 13.17 -11.21
C LEU A 153 -1.68 12.83 -12.38
N CYS A 154 -2.16 13.07 -13.61
CA CYS A 154 -1.32 13.02 -14.80
C CYS A 154 -0.42 14.27 -14.83
N PHE A 155 0.87 14.08 -15.10
CA PHE A 155 1.82 15.19 -15.22
C PHE A 155 2.41 15.15 -16.63
N HIS A 156 2.00 16.09 -17.49
CA HIS A 156 2.52 16.33 -18.83
C HIS A 156 2.81 17.82 -18.98
#